data_AF-A0A527ZE88-F1
#
_entry.id   AF-A0A527ZE88-F1
#
_cell.length_a   1.000
_cell.length_b   1.000
_cell.length_c   1.000
_cell.angle_alpha   90.00
_cell.angle_beta   90.00
_cell.angle_gamma   90.00
#
_symmetry.space_group_name_H-M   'P 1'
#
loop_
_entity.id
_entity.type
_entity.pdbx_description
1 polymer ?
#
loop_
_entity_poly.entity_id
_entity_poly.type
_entity_poly.pdbx_seq_one_letter_code
_entity_poly.pdbx_strand_id
1 'polypeptide(L)'
;MPQHSAHEQYLLELINAERAKAGVQPLAFDNDLSEAAEGHSRWMLATDTFSHTGSGGSSPTQRMKAAGYTLAGSWATGENIA
;
A
#
# COMPACT_ATOMS: atom_id res chain seq x y z
N MET A 1 -3.71 9.23 13.68
CA MET A 1 -3.24 9.28 12.28
C MET A 1 -1.83 8.68 12.29
N PRO A 2 -1.56 7.59 11.57
CA PRO A 2 -0.19 7.12 11.43
C PRO A 2 0.64 8.24 10.79
N GLN A 3 1.78 8.55 11.38
CA GLN A 3 2.70 9.55 10.85
C GLN A 3 3.63 8.86 9.87
N HIS A 4 3.57 9.23 8.59
CA HIS A 4 4.48 8.68 7.59
C HIS A 4 5.92 9.02 7.92
N SER A 5 6.78 8.01 7.88
CA SER A 5 8.21 8.16 8.11
C SER A 5 8.87 9.00 7.00
N ALA A 6 10.06 9.54 7.26
CA ALA A 6 10.83 10.26 6.24
C ALA A 6 11.12 9.37 5.01
N HIS A 7 11.30 8.05 5.21
CA HIS A 7 11.53 7.12 4.11
C HIS A 7 10.29 6.91 3.24
N GLU A 8 9.11 6.82 3.85
CA GLU A 8 7.85 6.71 3.11
C GLU A 8 7.56 7.98 2.31
N GLN A 9 7.79 9.16 2.91
CA GLN A 9 7.65 10.44 2.21
C GLN A 9 8.59 10.52 1.01
N TYR A 10 9.87 10.19 1.21
CA TYR A 10 10.86 10.18 0.13
C TYR A 10 10.52 9.16 -0.96
N LEU A 11 9.99 7.99 -0.60
CA LEU A 11 9.52 7.00 -1.57
C LEU A 11 8.35 7.53 -2.40
N LEU A 12 7.37 8.19 -1.78
CA LEU A 12 6.25 8.81 -2.50
C LEU A 12 6.73 9.90 -3.47
N GLU A 13 7.71 10.72 -3.06
CA GLU A 13 8.33 11.74 -3.91
C GLU A 13 8.98 11.11 -5.14
N LEU A 14 9.77 10.04 -4.97
CA LEU A 14 10.39 9.31 -6.08
C LEU A 14 9.35 8.69 -7.01
N ILE A 15 8.30 8.06 -6.45
CA ILE A 15 7.19 7.49 -7.24
C ILE A 15 6.52 8.60 -8.06
N ASN A 16 6.23 9.74 -7.45
CA ASN A 16 5.58 10.85 -8.13
C ASN A 16 6.49 11.52 -9.18
N ALA A 17 7.81 11.53 -8.97
CA ALA A 17 8.76 11.97 -9.98
C ALA A 17 8.73 11.06 -11.22
N GLU A 18 8.66 9.74 -11.04
CA GLU A 18 8.50 8.79 -12.16
C GLU A 18 7.14 8.91 -12.85
N ARG A 19 6.06 9.09 -12.08
CA ARG A 19 4.71 9.32 -12.63
C ARG A 19 4.64 10.59 -13.48
N ALA A 20 5.33 11.65 -13.07
CA ALA A 20 5.43 12.88 -13.84
C ALA A 20 6.13 12.66 -15.18
N LYS A 21 7.21 11.86 -15.24
CA LYS A 21 7.88 11.47 -16.50
C LYS A 21 6.95 10.70 -17.44
N ALA A 22 6.06 9.89 -16.88
CA ALA A 22 5.05 9.14 -17.63
C ALA A 22 3.79 9.96 -17.99
N GLY A 23 3.69 11.22 -17.55
CA GLY A 23 2.53 12.09 -17.82
C GLY A 23 1.25 11.70 -17.09
N VAL A 24 1.34 10.96 -15.97
CA VAL A 24 0.18 10.54 -15.18
C VAL A 24 0.09 11.32 -13.85
N GLN A 25 -1.13 11.46 -13.33
CA GLN A 25 -1.41 12.23 -12.11
C GLN A 25 -0.63 11.73 -10.90
N PRO A 26 -0.16 12.60 -9.98
CA PRO A 26 0.53 12.16 -8.76
C PRO A 26 -0.39 11.35 -7.84
N LEU A 27 0.22 10.49 -7.03
CA LEU A 27 -0.44 9.80 -5.93
C LEU A 27 -0.30 10.61 -4.64
N ALA A 28 -1.19 10.34 -3.69
CA ALA A 28 -1.15 10.86 -2.33
C ALA A 28 -1.26 9.69 -1.34
N PHE A 29 -0.83 9.94 -0.10
CA PHE A 29 -1.09 9.01 0.98
C PHE A 29 -2.58 8.89 1.26
N ASP A 30 -2.96 7.67 1.64
CA ASP A 30 -4.26 7.33 2.19
C ASP A 30 -4.03 6.51 3.46
N ASN A 31 -4.68 6.87 4.56
CA ASN A 31 -4.41 6.26 5.86
C ASN A 31 -4.83 4.79 5.90
N ASP A 32 -5.94 4.43 5.28
CA ASP A 32 -6.46 3.06 5.29
C ASP A 32 -5.55 2.15 4.45
N LEU A 33 -5.05 2.65 3.31
CA LEU A 33 -4.06 1.93 2.50
C LEU A 33 -2.72 1.77 3.23
N SER A 34 -2.33 2.77 4.02
CA SER A 34 -1.09 2.74 4.80
C SER A 34 -1.18 1.75 5.95
N GLU A 35 -2.33 1.68 6.64
CA GLU A 35 -2.59 0.67 7.67
C GLU A 35 -2.56 -0.75 7.07
N ALA A 36 -3.18 -0.95 5.90
CA ALA A 36 -3.14 -2.23 5.20
C ALA A 36 -1.71 -2.65 4.81
N ALA A 37 -0.90 -1.71 4.33
CA ALA A 37 0.50 -1.97 3.95
C ALA A 37 1.37 -2.29 5.18
N GLU A 38 1.31 -1.47 6.23
CA GLU A 38 2.08 -1.68 7.46
C GLU A 38 1.71 -3.01 8.13
N GLY A 39 0.42 -3.33 8.20
CA GLY A 39 -0.07 -4.59 8.74
C GLY A 39 0.47 -5.81 7.98
N HIS A 40 0.51 -5.73 6.65
CA HIS A 40 1.05 -6.81 5.81
C HIS A 40 2.57 -6.96 5.97
N SER A 41 3.32 -5.86 5.96
CA SER A 41 4.78 -5.88 6.20
C SER A 41 5.13 -6.46 7.57
N ARG A 42 4.40 -6.09 8.63
CA ARG A 42 4.59 -6.65 9.98
C ARG A 42 4.27 -8.14 10.03
N TRP A 43 3.22 -8.57 9.33
CA TRP A 43 2.86 -10.00 9.24
C TRP A 43 3.92 -10.81 8.49
N MET A 44 4.43 -10.28 7.36
CA MET A 44 5.52 -10.91 6.60
C MET A 44 6.75 -11.11 7.47
N LEU A 45 7.14 -10.09 8.24
CA LEU A 45 8.23 -10.17 9.20
C LEU A 45 7.96 -11.19 10.32
N ALA A 46 6.75 -11.20 10.88
CA ALA A 46 6.38 -12.07 12.00
C ALA A 46 6.29 -13.56 11.62
N THR A 47 6.03 -13.86 10.35
CA THR A 47 5.86 -15.23 9.84
C THR A 47 7.03 -15.73 9.00
N ASP A 48 8.09 -14.93 8.88
CA ASP A 48 9.29 -15.21 8.06
C ASP A 48 8.92 -15.60 6.62
N THR A 49 8.06 -14.79 5.99
CA THR A 49 7.57 -15.02 4.64
C THR A 49 7.58 -13.77 3.78
N PHE A 50 7.72 -13.94 2.47
CA PHE A 50 7.66 -12.87 1.49
C PHE A 50 6.64 -13.22 0.41
N SER A 51 5.44 -12.62 0.50
CA SER A 51 4.30 -13.00 -0.36
C SER A 51 3.26 -11.89 -0.43
N HIS A 52 2.58 -11.79 -1.57
CA HIS A 52 1.37 -10.97 -1.69
C HIS A 52 0.16 -11.57 -0.95
N THR A 53 0.16 -12.89 -0.75
CA THR A 53 -0.85 -13.60 0.01
C THR A 53 -0.53 -13.49 1.50
N GLY A 54 -1.41 -12.81 2.23
CA GLY A 54 -1.24 -12.48 3.64
C GLY A 54 -1.88 -13.50 4.60
N SER A 55 -2.00 -13.08 5.86
CA SER A 55 -2.66 -13.85 6.93
C SER A 55 -4.00 -14.42 6.48
N GLY A 56 -4.24 -15.70 6.78
CA GLY A 56 -5.47 -16.41 6.41
C GLY A 56 -5.71 -16.55 4.90
N GLY A 57 -4.69 -16.35 4.06
CA GLY A 57 -4.84 -16.37 2.60
C GLY A 57 -5.36 -15.06 2.00
N SER A 58 -5.29 -13.96 2.75
CA SER A 58 -5.82 -12.66 2.31
C SER A 58 -5.09 -12.10 1.09
N SER A 59 -5.83 -11.53 0.15
CA SER A 59 -5.29 -10.73 -0.95
C SER A 59 -5.05 -9.28 -0.53
N PRO A 60 -4.25 -8.50 -1.28
CA PRO A 60 -4.02 -7.09 -0.99
C PRO A 60 -5.33 -6.30 -0.95
N THR A 61 -6.23 -6.53 -1.91
CA THR A 61 -7.55 -5.89 -1.96
C THR A 61 -8.39 -6.20 -0.72
N GLN A 62 -8.32 -7.42 -0.19
CA GLN A 62 -9.04 -7.79 1.03
C GLN A 62 -8.46 -7.05 2.24
N ARG A 63 -7.13 -6.91 2.33
CA ARG A 63 -6.48 -6.13 3.39
C ARG A 63 -6.83 -4.65 3.34
N MET A 64 -6.86 -4.04 2.14
CA MET A 64 -7.30 -2.65 1.94
C MET A 64 -8.74 -2.43 2.46
N LYS A 65 -9.67 -3.32 2.09
CA LYS A 65 -11.07 -3.24 2.56
C LYS A 65 -11.18 -3.45 4.08
N ALA A 66 -10.40 -4.37 4.63
CA ALA A 66 -10.39 -4.64 6.07
C ALA A 66 -9.87 -3.44 6.89
N ALA A 67 -8.96 -2.63 6.31
CA ALA A 67 -8.48 -1.38 6.88
C ALA A 67 -9.46 -0.20 6.70
N GLY A 68 -10.61 -0.40 6.04
CA GLY A 68 -11.63 0.64 5.86
C GLY A 68 -11.65 1.30 4.48
N TYR A 69 -10.67 1.02 3.61
CA TYR A 69 -10.59 1.66 2.30
C TYR A 69 -11.80 1.29 1.43
N THR A 70 -12.54 2.31 1.00
CA THR A 70 -13.77 2.13 0.23
C THR A 70 -13.47 2.14 -1.27
N LEU A 71 -13.72 1.00 -1.92
CA LEU A 71 -13.65 0.87 -3.37
C LEU A 71 -15.02 1.16 -4.00
N ALA A 72 -15.10 2.21 -4.82
CA ALA A 72 -16.33 2.64 -5.49
C ALA A 72 -16.13 2.79 -7.00
N GLY A 73 -17.19 2.52 -7.78
CA GLY A 73 -17.15 2.60 -9.25
C GLY A 73 -16.29 1.52 -9.89
N SER A 74 -15.64 1.85 -11.02
CA SER A 74 -14.67 0.98 -11.68
C SER A 74 -13.29 1.18 -11.04
N TRP A 75 -12.73 0.13 -10.46
CA TRP A 75 -11.47 0.17 -9.73
C TRP A 75 -10.55 -0.98 -10.12
N ALA A 76 -9.26 -0.77 -9.89
CA ALA A 76 -8.23 -1.79 -9.87
C ALA A 76 -7.29 -1.50 -8.68
N THR A 77 -6.70 -2.55 -8.11
CA THR A 77 -5.76 -2.44 -6.98
C THR A 77 -4.46 -3.16 -7.32
N GLY A 78 -3.32 -2.65 -6.85
CA GLY A 78 -2.02 -3.28 -7.01
C GLY A 78 -1.20 -3.21 -5.72
N GLU A 79 -0.21 -4.08 -5.59
CA GLU A 79 0.72 -4.13 -4.46
C GLU A 79 2.13 -4.39 -4.98
N ASN A 80 3.09 -3.61 -4.48
CA ASN A 80 4.53 -3.87 -4.64
C ASN A 80 5.11 -4.18 -3.25
N ILE A 81 5.96 -5.20 -3.14
CA ILE A 81 6.67 -5.60 -1.91
C ILE A 81 8.18 -5.68 -2.20
N ALA A 82 9.01 -5.37 -1.21
CA ALA A 82 10.47 -5.36 -1.30
C ALA A 82 11.11 -5.72 0.04
#